data_AF-A0A3C0Z1B8-F1
#
_entry.id   AF-A0A3C0Z1B8-F1
#
_cell.length_a   1.000
_cell.length_b   1.000
_cell.length_c   1.000
_cell.angle_alpha   90.00
_cell.angle_beta   90.00
_cell.angle_gamma   90.00
#
_symmetry.space_group_name_H-M   'P 1'
#
loop_
_entity.id
_entity.type
_entity.pdbx_description
1 polymer ?
#
loop_
_entity_poly.entity_id
_entity_poly.type
_entity_poly.pdbx_seq_one_letter_code
_entity_poly.pdbx_strand_id
1 'polypeptide(L)' 'REHGGEVVLTDGDLLATTLSLQEERGMTMVHPFDDLNTIAGTGTLGMEVLEDVPEIDTVIVGIGGGGLISGVAAAIKT' A
#
# COMPACT_ATOMS: atom_id res chain seq x y z
N ARG A 1 9.57 -14.76 -6.03
CA ARG A 1 10.87 -15.28 -6.50
C ARG A 1 11.16 -14.87 -7.94
N GLU A 2 10.23 -15.06 -8.88
CA GLU A 2 10.40 -14.67 -10.29
C GLU A 2 10.80 -13.19 -10.49
N HIS A 3 10.24 -12.27 -9.69
CA HIS A 3 10.59 -10.85 -9.74
C HIS A 3 11.87 -10.46 -8.96
N GLY A 4 12.73 -11.43 -8.60
CA GLY A 4 14.04 -11.17 -7.97
C GLY A 4 14.06 -10.98 -6.45
N GLY A 5 12.90 -10.89 -5.78
CA GLY A 5 12.84 -10.82 -4.32
C GLY A 5 13.12 -12.16 -3.62
N GLU A 6 13.91 -12.12 -2.54
CA GLU A 6 14.07 -13.22 -1.59
C GLU A 6 12.73 -13.47 -0.88
N VAL A 7 12.26 -14.72 -0.88
CA VAL A 7 11.02 -15.11 -0.20
C VAL A 7 11.37 -15.92 1.03
N VAL A 8 11.05 -15.36 2.20
CA VAL A 8 11.13 -16.01 3.50
C VAL A 8 9.73 -16.46 3.90
N LEU A 9 9.59 -17.75 4.22
CA LEU A 9 8.34 -18.32 4.74
C LEU A 9 8.41 -18.35 6.27
N THR A 10 7.28 -18.09 6.93
CA THR A 10 7.15 -18.21 8.38
C THR A 10 5.84 -18.89 8.71
N ASP A 11 5.89 -19.83 9.66
CA ASP A 11 4.71 -20.46 10.26
C ASP A 11 4.25 -19.70 11.52
N GLY A 12 5.00 -18.65 11.91
CA GLY A 12 4.72 -17.80 13.07
C GLY A 12 4.05 -16.48 12.71
N ASP A 13 4.12 -15.53 13.63
CA ASP A 13 3.59 -14.19 13.38
C ASP A 13 4.42 -13.46 12.31
N LEU A 14 3.74 -12.98 11.28
CA LEU A 14 4.38 -12.35 10.12
C LEU A 14 5.11 -11.06 10.54
N LEU A 15 4.47 -10.21 11.33
CA LEU A 15 5.04 -8.92 11.73
C LEU A 15 6.27 -9.11 12.62
N ALA A 16 6.19 -9.98 13.63
CA ALA A 16 7.32 -10.30 14.50
C ALA A 16 8.50 -10.88 13.70
N THR A 17 8.22 -11.76 12.73
CA THR A 17 9.26 -12.30 11.83
C THR A 17 9.90 -11.18 11.00
N THR A 18 9.09 -10.31 10.40
CA THR A 18 9.57 -9.17 9.60
C THR A 18 10.44 -8.23 10.42
N LEU A 19 10.00 -7.84 11.63
CA LEU A 19 10.75 -6.93 12.50
C LEU A 19 12.08 -7.54 12.97
N SER A 20 12.10 -8.83 13.27
CA SER A 20 13.33 -9.53 13.66
C SER A 20 14.35 -9.55 12.51
N LEU A 21 13.91 -9.87 11.28
CA LEU A 21 14.76 -9.85 10.09
C LEU A 21 15.24 -8.44 9.75
N GLN A 22 14.38 -7.44 9.96
CA GLN A 22 14.72 -6.03 9.77
C GLN A 22 15.91 -5.65 10.66
N GLU A 23 15.84 -5.97 11.95
CA GLU A 23 16.89 -5.68 12.93
C GLU A 23 18.17 -6.48 12.63
N GLU A 24 18.06 -7.80 12.44
CA GLU A 24 19.20 -8.69 12.20
C GLU A 24 20.00 -8.29 10.95
N ARG A 25 19.30 -7.92 9.87
CA ARG A 25 19.92 -7.65 8.56
C ARG A 25 20.10 -6.17 8.25
N GLY A 26 19.69 -5.27 9.15
CA GLY A 26 19.76 -3.82 8.95
C GLY A 26 18.94 -3.33 7.76
N MET A 27 17.77 -3.93 7.53
CA MET A 27 16.89 -3.59 6.40
C MET A 27 15.91 -2.46 6.76
N THR A 28 15.30 -1.85 5.74
CA THR A 28 14.17 -0.92 5.90
C THR A 28 12.86 -1.67 5.68
N MET A 29 11.95 -1.60 6.65
CA MET A 29 10.59 -2.10 6.46
C MET A 29 9.81 -1.18 5.52
N VAL A 30 9.34 -1.72 4.41
CA VAL A 30 8.37 -1.05 3.53
C VAL A 30 6.99 -1.49 3.95
N HIS A 31 6.24 -0.61 4.63
CA HIS A 31 4.92 -0.95 5.13
C HIS A 31 3.93 -1.11 3.97
N PRO A 32 3.12 -2.18 3.93
CA PRO A 32 2.20 -2.42 2.81
C PRO A 32 1.02 -1.43 2.69
N PHE A 33 0.85 -0.48 3.62
CA PHE A 33 -0.29 0.46 3.59
C PHE A 33 -0.12 1.68 4.51
N ASP A 34 0.37 1.51 5.74
CA ASP A 34 0.52 2.58 6.74
C ASP A 34 1.85 3.34 6.59
N ASP A 35 2.08 3.87 5.39
CA ASP A 35 3.22 4.73 5.07
C ASP A 35 2.78 5.80 4.07
N LEU A 36 3.22 7.05 4.27
CA LEU A 36 2.78 8.18 3.44
C LEU A 36 3.17 8.01 1.96
N ASN A 37 4.31 7.39 1.65
CA ASN A 37 4.70 7.16 0.26
C ASN A 37 3.81 6.09 -0.38
N THR A 38 3.48 5.04 0.37
CA THR A 38 2.54 4.01 -0.09
C THR A 38 1.16 4.61 -0.37
N ILE A 39 0.64 5.43 0.56
CA ILE A 39 -0.65 6.12 0.41
C ILE A 39 -0.63 7.06 -0.80
N ALA A 40 0.40 7.92 -0.91
CA ALA A 40 0.56 8.84 -2.03
C ALA A 40 0.62 8.10 -3.38
N GLY A 41 1.37 6.98 -3.43
CA GLY A 41 1.43 6.13 -4.62
C GLY A 41 0.06 5.58 -5.02
N THR A 42 -0.74 5.09 -4.06
CA THR A 42 -2.10 4.62 -4.37
C THR A 42 -3.06 5.75 -4.76
N GLY A 43 -2.77 7.00 -4.39
CA GLY A 43 -3.54 8.17 -4.79
C GLY A 43 -3.49 8.46 -6.28
N THR A 44 -2.46 7.99 -7.00
CA THR A 44 -2.39 8.18 -8.46
C THR A 44 -3.55 7.54 -9.19
N LEU A 45 -4.04 6.40 -8.70
CA LEU A 45 -5.25 5.76 -9.23
C LEU A 45 -6.47 6.70 -9.11
N GLY A 46 -6.60 7.44 -8.01
CA GLY A 46 -7.68 8.41 -7.84
C GLY A 46 -7.58 9.58 -8.82
N MET A 47 -6.36 10.02 -9.14
CA MET A 47 -6.13 11.06 -10.16
C MET A 47 -6.52 10.57 -11.55
N GLU A 48 -6.09 9.36 -11.93
CA GLU A 48 -6.45 8.73 -13.21
C GLU A 48 -7.98 8.57 -13.36
N VAL A 49 -8.68 8.18 -12.29
CA VAL A 49 -10.15 8.07 -12.29
C VAL A 49 -10.83 9.42 -12.58
N LEU A 50 -10.33 10.52 -12.00
CA LEU A 50 -10.88 11.86 -12.25
C LEU A 50 -10.54 12.39 -13.65
N GLU A 51 -9.39 12.01 -14.20
CA GLU A 51 -9.02 12.35 -15.57
C GLU A 51 -9.93 11.64 -16.59
N ASP A 52 -10.19 10.34 -16.37
CA ASP A 52 -11.01 9.52 -17.27
C ASP A 52 -12.51 9.79 -17.13
N VAL A 53 -13.00 10.05 -15.91
CA VAL A 53 -14.43 10.29 -15.61
C VAL A 53 -14.59 11.50 -14.69
N PRO A 54 -14.52 12.73 -15.23
CA PRO A 54 -14.56 13.96 -14.42
C PRO A 54 -15.85 14.16 -13.61
N GLU A 55 -16.98 13.62 -14.08
CA GLU A 55 -18.30 13.75 -13.44
C GLU A 55 -18.66 12.54 -12.55
N ILE A 56 -17.67 11.81 -12.04
CA ILE A 56 -17.94 10.61 -11.24
C ILE A 56 -18.62 10.94 -9.91
N ASP A 57 -19.79 10.35 -9.67
CA ASP A 57 -20.55 10.56 -8.44
C ASP A 57 -20.07 9.68 -7.27
N THR A 58 -19.61 8.46 -7.57
CA THR A 58 -19.30 7.45 -6.54
C THR A 58 -18.17 6.53 -6.98
N VAL A 59 -17.21 6.31 -6.08
CA VAL A 59 -16.10 5.36 -6.25
C VAL A 59 -16.15 4.35 -5.11
N ILE A 60 -16.23 3.07 -5.44
CA ILE A 60 -16.21 1.97 -4.47
C ILE A 60 -14.78 1.42 -4.42
N VAL A 61 -14.18 1.42 -3.23
CA VAL A 61 -12.78 1.02 -3.03
C VAL A 61 -12.71 -0.16 -2.06
N GLY A 62 -11.95 -1.20 -2.41
CA GLY A 62 -11.69 -2.32 -1.52
C GLY A 62 -10.82 -1.93 -0.33
N ILE A 63 -11.09 -2.52 0.84
CA ILE A 63 -10.39 -2.18 2.09
C ILE A 63 -9.79 -3.44 2.71
N GLY A 64 -8.45 -3.47 2.74
CA GLY A 64 -7.66 -4.32 3.63
C GLY A 64 -7.12 -3.48 4.79
N GLY A 65 -5.82 -3.16 4.75
CA GLY A 65 -5.18 -2.25 5.72
C GLY A 65 -5.47 -0.75 5.52
N GLY A 66 -6.23 -0.39 4.48
CA GLY A 66 -6.71 0.99 4.26
C GLY A 66 -5.87 1.88 3.35
N GLY A 67 -4.65 1.49 2.98
CA GLY A 67 -3.75 2.32 2.14
C GLY A 67 -4.39 2.79 0.83
N LEU A 68 -5.03 1.86 0.10
CA LEU A 68 -5.70 2.16 -1.18
C LEU A 68 -6.84 3.19 -1.03
N ILE A 69 -7.77 2.98 -0.10
CA ILE A 69 -8.90 3.90 0.09
C ILE A 69 -8.40 5.26 0.60
N SER A 70 -7.37 5.30 1.44
CA SER A 70 -6.76 6.54 1.90
C SER A 70 -6.18 7.35 0.74
N GLY A 71 -5.40 6.70 -0.14
CA GLY A 71 -4.81 7.38 -1.30
C GLY A 71 -5.86 7.86 -2.29
N VAL A 72 -6.79 6.98 -2.69
CA VAL A 72 -7.86 7.32 -3.63
C VAL A 72 -8.75 8.44 -3.08
N ALA A 73 -9.16 8.37 -1.81
CA ALA A 73 -9.97 9.41 -1.21
C ALA A 73 -9.22 10.74 -1.09
N ALA A 74 -7.93 10.71 -0.75
CA ALA A 74 -7.10 11.91 -0.69
C ALA A 74 -6.97 12.60 -2.06
N ALA A 75 -6.94 11.86 -3.16
CA ALA A 75 -6.93 12.44 -4.50
C ALA A 75 -8.30 13.00 -4.93
N ILE A 76 -9.39 12.34 -4.56
CA ILE A 76 -10.73 12.66 -5.05
C ILE A 76 -11.46 13.73 -4.20
N LYS A 77 -11.13 13.86 -2.91
CA LYS A 77 -11.87 14.70 -1.95
C LYS A 77 -11.12 15.96 -1.48
N THR A 78 -10.16 16.46 -2.28
CA THR A 78 -9.53 17.78 -2.07
C THR A 78 -10.45 18.95 -2.36
#